data_AF-G3MJP3-F1
#
_entry.id   AF-G3MJP3-F1
#
_cell.length_a   1.000
_cell.length_b   1.000
_cell.length_c   1.000
_cell.angle_alpha   90.00
_cell.angle_beta   90.00
_cell.angle_gamma   90.00
#
_symmetry.space_group_name_H-M   'P 1'
#
loop_
_entity.id
_entity.type
_entity.pdbx_description
1 polymer ?
#
loop_
_entity_poly.entity_id
_entity_poly.type
_entity_poly.pdbx_seq_one_letter_code
_entity_poly.pdbx_strand_id
1 'polypeptide(L)'
;STGREKLIDRFLDAGNLDAAEALLTKAVPDHSSVVVASSDCRLTFYIAGYVARKCVLKTGCESCLNLLLLTKEAADNLNMAELVRLKDNGGLLYPSSKLFKFVADLEESFTTCFSLSELHSESVLDVLDLVKQKQQTELGCPEHAHTIAAEITAF
;
A
#
# COMPACT_ATOMS: atom_id res chain seq x y z
N SER A 1 -31.50 9.99 -18.30
CA SER A 1 -30.52 9.20 -19.07
C SER A 1 -29.31 10.07 -19.35
N THR A 2 -28.18 9.59 -18.89
CA THR A 2 -26.88 10.29 -18.97
C THR A 2 -26.44 10.32 -20.43
N GLY A 3 -25.76 11.37 -20.89
CA GLY A 3 -25.34 11.50 -22.30
C GLY A 3 -24.52 10.31 -22.84
N ARG A 4 -23.92 9.54 -21.92
CA ARG A 4 -23.17 8.31 -22.17
C ARG A 4 -24.04 7.13 -22.61
N GLU A 5 -25.19 6.90 -21.98
CA GLU A 5 -26.10 5.79 -22.33
C GLU A 5 -26.59 5.94 -23.77
N LYS A 6 -26.93 7.18 -24.16
CA LYS A 6 -27.31 7.51 -25.54
C LYS A 6 -26.21 7.29 -26.56
N LEU A 7 -24.93 7.35 -26.15
CA LEU A 7 -23.81 7.07 -27.03
C LEU A 7 -23.63 5.56 -27.23
N ILE A 8 -23.77 4.78 -26.15
CA ILE A 8 -23.66 3.32 -26.20
C ILE A 8 -24.75 2.74 -27.11
N ASP A 9 -26.00 3.16 -26.93
CA ASP A 9 -27.12 2.73 -27.78
C ASP A 9 -26.87 3.05 -29.26
N ARG A 10 -26.33 4.23 -29.57
CA ARG A 10 -25.97 4.60 -30.95
C ARG A 10 -24.90 3.69 -31.57
N PHE A 11 -23.94 3.21 -30.79
CA PHE A 11 -22.89 2.32 -31.31
C PHE A 11 -23.41 0.89 -31.51
N LEU A 12 -24.31 0.44 -30.63
CA LEU A 12 -25.01 -0.83 -30.77
C LEU A 12 -25.91 -0.84 -32.02
N ASP A 13 -26.69 0.23 -32.23
CA ASP A 13 -27.56 0.39 -33.40
C ASP A 13 -26.78 0.50 -34.72
N ALA A 14 -25.55 1.02 -34.67
CA ALA A 14 -24.66 1.13 -35.83
C ALA A 14 -23.87 -0.17 -36.11
N GLY A 15 -24.02 -1.21 -35.29
CA GLY A 15 -23.27 -2.46 -35.38
C GLY A 15 -21.77 -2.31 -35.08
N ASN A 16 -21.36 -1.19 -34.50
CA ASN A 16 -19.97 -0.93 -34.13
C ASN A 16 -19.73 -1.39 -32.68
N LEU A 17 -19.63 -2.72 -32.54
CA LEU A 17 -19.53 -3.41 -31.26
C LEU A 17 -18.25 -3.03 -30.50
N ASP A 18 -17.13 -2.85 -31.21
CA ASP A 18 -15.84 -2.47 -30.60
C ASP A 18 -15.90 -1.08 -29.94
N ALA A 19 -16.58 -0.12 -30.58
CA ALA A 19 -16.75 1.23 -30.01
C ALA A 19 -17.73 1.25 -28.82
N ALA A 20 -18.76 0.40 -28.85
CA ALA A 20 -19.67 0.22 -27.73
C ALA A 20 -18.94 -0.42 -26.53
N GLU A 21 -18.15 -1.46 -26.79
CA GLU A 21 -17.35 -2.17 -25.78
C GLU A 21 -16.30 -1.26 -25.14
N ALA A 22 -15.61 -0.42 -25.91
CA ALA A 22 -14.64 0.56 -25.41
C ALA A 22 -15.28 1.61 -24.47
N LEU A 23 -16.56 1.92 -24.65
CA LEU A 23 -17.31 2.82 -23.76
C LEU A 23 -17.92 2.10 -22.56
N LEU A 24 -18.18 0.80 -22.66
CA LEU A 24 -18.60 -0.06 -21.55
C LEU A 24 -17.42 -0.36 -20.62
N THR A 25 -16.25 -0.72 -21.14
CA THR A 25 -15.02 -0.97 -20.35
C THR A 25 -14.50 0.28 -19.62
N LYS A 26 -14.80 1.49 -20.12
CA LYS A 26 -14.57 2.75 -19.37
C LYS A 26 -15.55 2.95 -18.20
N ALA A 27 -16.50 2.06 -17.97
CA ALA A 27 -17.40 2.06 -16.81
C ALA A 27 -17.14 0.78 -16.04
N VAL A 28 -16.52 0.94 -14.86
CA VAL A 28 -16.63 0.06 -13.69
C VAL A 28 -16.43 -1.43 -14.00
N PRO A 29 -15.27 -2.01 -13.62
CA PRO A 29 -15.09 -3.46 -13.69
C PRO A 29 -16.23 -4.16 -12.96
N ASP A 30 -16.81 -5.15 -13.62
CA ASP A 30 -17.93 -5.97 -13.15
C ASP A 30 -17.66 -6.52 -11.73
N HIS A 31 -18.51 -6.13 -10.78
CA HIS A 31 -18.37 -6.39 -9.35
C HIS A 31 -18.76 -7.84 -8.98
N SER A 32 -17.98 -8.84 -9.41
CA SER A 32 -18.16 -10.20 -8.84
C SER A 32 -16.92 -11.08 -8.69
N SER A 33 -15.72 -10.67 -9.14
CA SER A 33 -14.52 -11.49 -8.89
C SER A 33 -13.17 -10.77 -9.01
N VAL A 34 -13.11 -9.44 -8.83
CA VAL A 34 -11.82 -8.81 -8.56
C VAL A 34 -11.42 -9.18 -7.14
N VAL A 35 -10.77 -10.34 -6.99
CA VAL A 35 -9.84 -10.54 -5.89
C VAL A 35 -8.77 -9.49 -6.14
N VAL A 36 -8.96 -8.30 -5.59
CA VAL A 36 -7.86 -7.36 -5.41
C VAL A 36 -6.87 -8.17 -4.61
N ALA A 37 -5.71 -8.50 -5.20
CA ALA A 37 -4.69 -9.19 -4.44
C ALA A 37 -4.49 -8.38 -3.16
N SER A 38 -4.39 -9.05 -2.03
CA SER A 38 -4.11 -8.38 -0.76
C SER A 38 -3.00 -9.16 -0.10
N SER A 39 -1.96 -8.47 0.34
CA SER A 39 -0.89 -9.15 1.06
C SER A 39 -1.41 -9.66 2.40
N ASP A 40 -0.93 -10.85 2.79
CA ASP A 40 -1.17 -11.37 4.13
C ASP A 40 -0.65 -10.36 5.16
N CYS A 41 -1.49 -9.95 6.10
CA CYS A 41 -1.13 -8.94 7.10
C CYS A 41 0.08 -9.35 7.96
N ARG A 42 0.34 -10.66 8.11
CA ARG A 42 1.56 -11.18 8.78
C ARG A 42 2.81 -10.88 7.97
N LEU A 43 2.73 -10.95 6.64
CA LEU A 43 3.83 -10.59 5.74
C LEU A 43 4.07 -9.07 5.80
N THR A 44 3.02 -8.27 5.69
CA THR A 44 3.13 -6.81 5.81
C THR A 44 3.71 -6.39 7.16
N PHE A 45 3.31 -7.04 8.25
CA PHE A 45 3.86 -6.80 9.59
C PHE A 45 5.34 -7.19 9.69
N TYR A 46 5.74 -8.31 9.08
CA TYR A 46 7.14 -8.71 8.97
C TYR A 46 7.98 -7.69 8.20
N ILE A 47 7.48 -7.21 7.05
CA ILE A 47 8.16 -6.17 6.26
C ILE A 47 8.24 -4.87 7.05
N ALA A 48 7.18 -4.47 7.75
CA ALA A 48 7.22 -3.29 8.62
C ALA A 48 8.25 -3.42 9.75
N GLY A 49 8.47 -4.63 10.29
CA GLY A 49 9.55 -4.91 11.24
C GLY A 49 10.96 -4.80 10.64
N TYR A 50 11.12 -5.17 9.36
CA TYR A 50 12.37 -4.95 8.63
C TYR A 50 12.62 -3.46 8.34
N VAL A 51 11.58 -2.74 7.93
CA VAL A 51 11.60 -1.28 7.71
C VAL A 51 11.97 -0.55 9.00
N ALA A 52 11.35 -0.94 10.13
CA ALA A 52 11.71 -0.44 11.45
C ALA A 52 13.23 -0.57 11.71
N ARG A 53 13.80 -1.74 11.46
CA ARG A 53 15.24 -1.98 11.65
C ARG A 53 16.11 -1.11 10.73
N LYS A 54 15.70 -0.95 9.47
CA LYS A 54 16.50 -0.25 8.45
C LYS A 54 16.40 1.27 8.53
N CYS A 55 15.26 1.82 8.93
CA CYS A 55 14.98 3.25 8.86
C CYS A 55 14.80 3.86 10.27
N VAL A 56 13.99 3.24 11.12
CA VAL A 56 13.65 3.80 12.45
C VAL A 56 14.79 3.59 13.45
N LEU A 57 15.32 2.37 13.56
CA LEU A 57 16.35 2.04 14.56
C LEU A 57 17.62 2.88 14.36
N LYS A 58 17.97 3.18 13.10
CA LYS A 58 19.14 4.00 12.76
C LYS A 58 19.06 5.44 13.27
N THR A 59 17.86 5.96 13.52
CA THR A 59 17.70 7.32 14.03
C THR A 59 18.26 7.47 15.44
N GLY A 60 18.28 6.39 16.23
CA GLY A 60 18.64 6.44 17.66
C GLY A 60 17.73 7.32 18.51
N CYS A 61 16.63 7.84 17.95
CA CYS A 61 15.74 8.79 18.61
C CYS A 61 14.73 8.03 19.49
N GLU A 62 14.85 8.15 20.82
CA GLU A 62 13.96 7.47 21.76
C GLU A 62 12.48 7.77 21.52
N SER A 63 12.13 9.03 21.22
CA SER A 63 10.76 9.42 20.89
C SER A 63 10.22 8.68 19.66
N CYS A 64 11.06 8.48 18.63
CA CYS A 64 10.66 7.72 17.44
C CYS A 64 10.57 6.22 17.74
N LEU A 65 11.51 5.67 18.51
CA LEU A 65 11.49 4.27 18.91
C LEU A 65 10.21 3.96 19.70
N ASN A 66 9.85 4.78 20.68
CA ASN A 66 8.65 4.61 21.50
C ASN A 66 7.36 4.80 20.69
N LEU A 67 7.35 5.69 19.70
CA LEU A 67 6.16 5.95 18.88
C LEU A 67 5.94 4.87 17.80
N LEU A 68 7.03 4.36 17.22
CA LEU A 68 6.99 3.54 16.01
C LEU A 68 7.24 2.05 16.26
N LEU A 69 7.68 1.66 17.46
CA LEU A 69 7.96 0.27 17.81
C LEU A 69 7.14 -0.18 19.02
N LEU A 70 6.94 -1.48 19.11
CA LEU A 70 6.41 -2.17 20.27
C LEU A 70 7.53 -2.96 20.96
N THR A 71 7.36 -3.21 22.25
CA THR A 71 8.13 -4.26 22.91
C THR A 71 7.64 -5.63 22.45
N LYS A 72 8.46 -6.66 22.67
CA LYS A 72 8.08 -8.04 22.33
C LYS A 72 6.82 -8.47 23.09
N GLU A 73 6.75 -8.15 24.38
CA GLU A 73 5.64 -8.49 25.27
C GLU A 73 4.34 -7.82 24.80
N ALA A 74 4.42 -6.56 24.34
CA ALA A 74 3.28 -5.84 23.79
C ALA A 74 2.79 -6.45 22.45
N ALA A 75 3.65 -7.18 21.73
CA ALA A 75 3.33 -7.82 20.46
C ALA A 75 2.99 -9.31 20.57
N ASP A 76 3.15 -9.94 21.74
CA ASP A 76 2.97 -11.39 21.91
C ASP A 76 1.57 -11.87 21.52
N ASN A 77 0.54 -11.10 21.87
CA ASN A 77 -0.86 -11.42 21.57
C ASN A 77 -1.32 -11.01 20.17
N LEU A 78 -0.43 -10.42 19.36
CA LEU A 78 -0.76 -10.02 18.00
C LEU A 78 -0.60 -11.22 17.06
N ASN A 79 -1.71 -11.64 16.44
CA ASN A 79 -1.71 -12.70 15.43
C ASN A 79 -0.81 -12.34 14.23
N MET A 80 -0.82 -11.07 13.81
CA MET A 80 0.03 -10.56 12.74
C MET A 80 1.54 -10.67 13.02
N ALA A 81 1.94 -10.79 14.29
CA ALA A 81 3.35 -10.94 14.68
C ALA A 81 3.85 -12.41 14.60
N GLU A 82 3.00 -13.37 14.22
CA GLU A 82 3.35 -14.78 14.10
C GLU A 82 4.53 -15.01 13.14
N LEU A 83 4.52 -14.38 11.97
CA LEU A 83 5.58 -14.55 10.99
C LEU A 83 6.92 -13.97 11.47
N VAL A 84 6.88 -12.84 12.18
CA VAL A 84 8.06 -12.26 12.84
C VAL A 84 8.62 -13.27 13.83
N ARG A 85 7.79 -13.84 14.72
CA ARG A 85 8.25 -14.85 15.70
C ARG A 85 8.83 -16.10 15.03
N LEU A 86 8.25 -16.55 13.92
CA LEU A 86 8.70 -17.76 13.23
C LEU A 86 10.01 -17.55 12.44
N LYS A 87 10.27 -16.33 11.97
CA LYS A 87 11.38 -16.00 11.06
C LYS A 87 12.42 -15.06 11.65
N ASP A 88 12.26 -14.64 12.90
CA ASP A 88 13.22 -13.78 13.56
C ASP A 88 14.54 -14.54 13.82
N ASN A 89 15.58 -14.11 13.12
CA ASN A 89 16.96 -14.58 13.31
C ASN A 89 17.74 -13.67 14.28
N GLY A 90 17.05 -13.07 15.26
CA GLY A 90 17.64 -12.30 16.35
C GLY A 90 17.79 -10.80 16.09
N GLY A 91 16.88 -10.18 15.35
CA GLY A 91 16.96 -8.73 15.14
C GLY A 91 15.82 -8.09 14.38
N LEU A 92 14.70 -8.77 14.17
CA LEU A 92 13.51 -8.17 13.60
C LEU A 92 12.74 -7.41 14.70
N LEU A 93 12.29 -6.20 14.38
CA LEU A 93 11.58 -5.34 15.34
C LEU A 93 10.07 -5.50 15.19
N TYR A 94 9.34 -5.20 16.26
CA TYR A 94 7.87 -5.20 16.24
C TYR A 94 7.39 -3.78 15.95
N PRO A 95 6.77 -3.51 14.79
CA PRO A 95 6.26 -2.18 14.47
C PRO A 95 5.03 -1.84 15.32
N SER A 96 4.89 -0.57 15.68
CA SER A 96 3.64 -0.05 16.25
C SER A 96 2.54 0.00 15.20
N SER A 97 1.30 0.22 15.64
CA SER A 97 0.16 0.39 14.72
C SER A 97 0.37 1.53 13.72
N LYS A 98 1.06 2.61 14.12
CA LYS A 98 1.36 3.75 13.25
C LYS A 98 2.31 3.35 12.12
N LEU A 99 3.40 2.65 12.44
CA LEU A 99 4.36 2.19 11.43
C LEU A 99 3.77 1.09 10.55
N PHE A 100 3.07 0.13 11.16
CA PHE A 100 2.39 -0.93 10.41
C PHE A 100 1.40 -0.35 9.40
N LYS A 101 0.54 0.60 9.82
CA LYS A 101 -0.41 1.24 8.93
C LYS A 101 0.27 1.95 7.77
N PHE A 102 1.36 2.68 8.02
CA PHE A 102 2.09 3.35 6.95
C PHE A 102 2.60 2.37 5.88
N VAL A 103 3.18 1.25 6.30
CA VAL A 103 3.68 0.21 5.39
C VAL A 103 2.54 -0.54 4.70
N ALA A 104 1.44 -0.80 5.41
CA ALA A 104 0.25 -1.43 4.83
C ALA A 104 -0.41 -0.55 3.77
N ASP A 105 -0.55 0.76 4.02
CA ASP A 105 -1.09 1.69 3.03
C ASP A 105 -0.17 1.79 1.79
N LEU A 106 1.15 1.63 1.95
CA LEU A 106 2.07 1.55 0.81
C LEU A 106 1.84 0.27 0.01
N GLU A 107 1.77 -0.88 0.69
CA GLU A 107 1.51 -2.17 0.05
C GLU A 107 0.16 -2.17 -0.69
N GLU A 108 -0.90 -1.66 -0.08
CA GLU A 108 -2.22 -1.53 -0.70
C GLU A 108 -2.16 -0.67 -1.97
N SER A 109 -1.43 0.45 -1.94
CA SER A 109 -1.20 1.28 -3.14
C SER A 109 -0.51 0.51 -4.25
N PHE A 110 0.60 -0.18 -3.97
CA PHE A 110 1.31 -0.98 -4.97
C PHE A 110 0.39 -2.09 -5.52
N THR A 111 -0.27 -2.83 -4.63
CA THR A 111 -1.08 -3.97 -5.03
C THR A 111 -2.31 -3.52 -5.83
N THR A 112 -2.90 -2.38 -5.52
CA THR A 112 -3.98 -1.78 -6.32
C THR A 112 -3.48 -1.40 -7.71
N CYS A 113 -2.35 -0.70 -7.82
CA CYS A 113 -1.76 -0.33 -9.11
C CYS A 113 -1.42 -1.55 -9.96
N PHE A 114 -0.88 -2.62 -9.36
CA PHE A 114 -0.48 -3.80 -10.11
C PHE A 114 -1.62 -4.79 -10.38
N SER A 115 -2.69 -4.80 -9.58
CA SER A 115 -3.84 -5.69 -9.78
C SER A 115 -4.86 -5.13 -10.77
N LEU A 116 -5.02 -3.80 -10.83
CA LEU A 116 -6.04 -3.16 -11.68
C LEU A 116 -5.54 -2.76 -13.07
N SER A 117 -4.22 -2.64 -13.27
CA SER A 117 -3.66 -1.94 -14.43
C SER A 117 -2.69 -2.77 -15.26
N GLU A 118 -2.82 -4.11 -15.30
CA GLU A 118 -1.96 -5.03 -16.12
C GLU A 118 -0.59 -4.43 -16.50
N LEU A 119 0.28 -4.15 -15.52
CA LEU A 119 1.65 -3.64 -15.66
C LEU A 119 1.95 -2.85 -16.97
N HIS A 120 1.28 -1.72 -17.19
CA HIS A 120 1.65 -0.80 -18.27
C HIS A 120 2.54 0.35 -17.76
N SER A 121 3.28 1.02 -18.65
CA SER A 121 4.23 2.09 -18.27
C SER A 121 3.58 3.23 -17.48
N GLU A 122 2.29 3.46 -17.67
CA GLU A 122 1.51 4.44 -16.93
C GLU A 122 1.32 4.05 -15.45
N SER A 123 1.22 2.76 -15.13
CA SER A 123 1.10 2.27 -13.74
C SER A 123 2.33 2.59 -12.90
N VAL A 124 3.51 2.68 -13.53
CA VAL A 124 4.75 3.08 -12.84
C VAL A 124 4.69 4.55 -12.44
N LEU A 125 4.11 5.42 -13.28
CA LEU A 125 3.93 6.83 -12.96
C LEU A 125 2.92 7.01 -11.81
N ASP A 126 1.83 6.25 -11.83
CA ASP A 126 0.82 6.26 -10.76
C ASP A 126 1.44 5.86 -9.41
N VAL A 127 2.26 4.81 -9.41
CA VAL A 127 3.01 4.38 -8.22
C VAL A 127 3.95 5.48 -7.73
N LEU A 128 4.70 6.13 -8.63
CA LEU A 128 5.60 7.22 -8.25
C LEU A 128 4.86 8.41 -7.63
N ASP A 129 3.69 8.75 -8.14
CA ASP A 129 2.88 9.84 -7.57
C ASP A 129 2.29 9.47 -6.21
N LEU A 130 1.87 8.22 -6.02
CA LEU A 130 1.46 7.71 -4.71
C LEU A 130 2.62 7.72 -3.69
N VAL A 131 3.82 7.33 -4.11
CA VAL A 131 5.03 7.38 -3.27
C VAL A 131 5.34 8.82 -2.85
N LYS A 132 5.27 9.80 -3.77
CA LYS A 132 5.46 11.22 -3.43
C LYS A 132 4.42 11.73 -2.43
N GLN A 133 3.16 11.32 -2.56
CA GLN A 133 2.13 11.70 -1.58
C GLN A 133 2.44 11.10 -0.20
N LYS A 134 2.93 9.86 -0.13
CA LYS A 134 3.31 9.21 1.13
C LYS A 134 4.57 9.82 1.76
N GLN A 135 5.51 10.35 0.97
CA GLN A 135 6.67 11.12 1.49
C GLN A 135 6.26 12.34 2.32
N GLN A 136 5.09 12.92 2.03
CA GLN A 136 4.56 14.07 2.77
C GLN A 136 3.85 13.69 4.06
N THR A 137 3.68 12.39 4.34
CA THR A 137 3.03 11.92 5.57
C THR A 137 3.98 12.05 6.76
N GLU A 138 3.47 12.50 7.91
CA GLU A 138 4.27 12.63 9.12
C GLU A 138 4.40 11.30 9.88
N LEU A 139 5.60 10.71 9.83
CA LEU A 139 5.90 9.44 10.50
C LEU A 139 7.10 9.58 11.44
N GLY A 140 6.83 9.73 12.74
CA GLY A 140 7.87 9.91 13.76
C GLY A 140 7.52 11.04 14.72
N CYS A 141 8.52 11.48 15.49
CA CYS A 141 8.42 12.71 16.26
C CYS A 141 8.54 13.94 15.34
N PRO A 142 8.18 15.16 15.79
CA PRO A 142 8.20 16.36 14.96
C PRO A 142 9.53 16.64 14.24
N GLU A 143 10.66 16.25 14.84
CA GLU A 143 12.00 16.45 14.26
C GLU A 143 12.32 15.48 13.11
N HIS A 144 11.75 14.27 13.15
CA HIS A 144 12.11 13.19 12.22
C HIS A 144 10.94 12.76 11.31
N ALA A 145 9.75 13.35 11.50
CA ALA A 145 8.51 12.90 10.87
C ALA A 145 8.60 12.78 9.34
N HIS A 146 9.19 13.79 8.68
CA HIS A 146 9.37 13.79 7.23
C HIS A 146 10.56 12.94 6.79
N THR A 147 11.68 12.98 7.53
CA THR A 147 12.89 12.24 7.18
C THR A 147 12.68 10.73 7.20
N ILE A 148 11.98 10.21 8.22
CA ILE A 148 11.67 8.77 8.30
C ILE A 148 10.72 8.36 7.18
N ALA A 149 9.65 9.14 6.93
CA ALA A 149 8.73 8.84 5.83
C ALA A 149 9.45 8.82 4.47
N ALA A 150 10.34 9.79 4.22
CA ALA A 150 11.16 9.86 3.03
C ALA A 150 12.14 8.69 2.90
N GLU A 151 12.84 8.31 3.96
CA GLU A 151 13.76 7.15 3.97
C GLU A 151 13.05 5.83 3.64
N ILE A 152 11.82 5.62 4.14
CA ILE A 152 11.05 4.39 3.88
C ILE A 152 10.57 4.33 2.43
N THR A 153 10.31 5.49 1.83
CA THR A 153 9.76 5.64 0.48
C THR A 153 10.82 5.97 -0.57
N ALA A 154 12.11 5.98 -0.18
CA ALA A 154 13.23 6.15 -1.08
C ALA A 154 13.47 4.82 -1.82
N PHE A 155 13.10 4.80 -3.10
CA PHE A 155 13.38 3.72 -4.06
C PHE A 155 14.47 4.16 -5.04
#